data_AF-A0A0J6GKT1-F1
#
_entry.id   AF-A0A0J6GKT1-F1
#
_cell.length_a   1.000
_cell.length_b   1.000
_cell.length_c   1.000
_cell.angle_alpha   90.00
_cell.angle_beta   90.00
_cell.angle_gamma   90.00
#
_symmetry.space_group_name_H-M   'P 1'
#
loop_
_entity.id
_entity.type
_entity.pdbx_description
1 polymer ?
#
loop_
_entity_poly.entity_id
_entity_poly.type
_entity_poly.pdbx_seq_one_letter_code
_entity_poly.pdbx_strand_id
1 'polypeptide(L)' 'MSERIDKNHPVKYVTKSGVTVMIGFSWSPPLDIPVGARLTMPDTVARPAYVEGDHWESYEQAVKGAQEAAERWVNSPLR' A
#
# COMPACT_ATOMS: atom_id res chain seq x y z
N MET A 1 -0.12 -19.28 14.03
CA MET A 1 -1.11 -18.21 14.24
C MET A 1 -1.36 -17.58 12.89
N SER A 2 -2.53 -17.77 12.28
CA SER A 2 -2.86 -17.10 11.02
C SER A 2 -3.28 -15.67 11.36
N GLU A 3 -2.40 -14.69 11.09
CA GLU A 3 -2.80 -13.30 11.07
C GLU A 3 -3.99 -13.18 10.11
N ARG A 4 -5.16 -12.89 10.66
CA ARG A 4 -6.35 -12.61 9.85
C ARG A 4 -6.03 -11.37 9.04
N ILE A 5 -5.64 -11.57 7.78
CA ILE A 5 -5.39 -10.47 6.87
C ILE A 5 -6.71 -9.73 6.74
N ASP A 6 -6.77 -8.54 7.33
CA ASP A 6 -7.96 -7.72 7.30
C ASP A 6 -8.05 -7.07 5.92
N LYS A 7 -8.70 -7.79 4.98
CA LYS A 7 -8.81 -7.41 3.57
C LYS A 7 -9.56 -6.09 3.37
N ASN A 8 -10.25 -5.58 4.40
CA ASN A 8 -11.06 -4.36 4.33
C ASN A 8 -10.42 -3.14 5.01
N HIS A 9 -9.35 -3.32 5.80
CA HIS A 9 -8.74 -2.21 6.51
C HIS A 9 -7.45 -1.75 5.83
N PRO A 10 -7.35 -0.47 5.44
CA PRO A 10 -6.11 0.07 4.91
C PRO A 10 -5.02 0.04 5.98
N VAL A 11 -3.82 -0.40 5.59
CA VAL A 11 -2.64 -0.42 6.46
C VAL A 11 -2.11 1.01 6.60
N LYS A 12 -2.03 1.49 7.84
CA LYS A 12 -1.41 2.79 8.13
C LYS A 12 0.12 2.64 8.14
N TYR A 13 0.79 3.43 7.32
CA TYR A 13 2.24 3.50 7.24
C TYR A 13 2.70 4.94 7.45
N VAL A 14 3.72 5.13 8.29
CA VAL A 14 4.38 6.43 8.47
C VAL A 14 5.71 6.37 7.76
N THR A 15 5.88 7.21 6.74
CA THR A 15 7.14 7.26 6.00
C THR A 15 8.26 7.85 6.85
N LYS A 16 9.52 7.63 6.43
CA LYS A 16 10.71 8.19 7.07
C LYS A 16 10.70 9.73 7.11
N SER A 17 10.00 10.36 6.17
CA SER A 17 9.81 11.81 6.10
C SER A 17 8.70 12.31 7.03
N GLY A 18 8.06 11.43 7.80
CA GLY A 18 7.00 11.76 8.77
C GLY A 18 5.60 11.89 8.17
N VAL A 19 5.40 11.52 6.90
CA VAL A 19 4.09 11.59 6.23
C VAL A 19 3.31 10.30 6.46
N THR A 20 2.05 10.42 6.86
CA THR A 20 1.17 9.26 7.00
C THR A 20 0.58 8.90 5.64
N VAL A 21 0.78 7.64 5.24
CA VAL A 21 0.20 7.03 4.04
C VAL A 21 -0.67 5.86 4.45
N MET A 22 -1.90 5.84 3.93
CA MET A 22 -2.86 4.75 4.07
C MET A 22 -2.77 3.86 2.83
N ILE A 23 -2.47 2.59 3.03
CA ILE A 23 -2.28 1.57 1.99
C ILE A 23 -3.52 0.66 1.96
N GLY A 24 -4.38 0.87 0.98
CA GLY A 24 -5.54 -0.01 0.73
C GLY A 24 -5.20 -1.11 -0.27
N PHE A 25 -5.07 -2.35 0.18
CA PHE A 25 -4.84 -3.48 -0.72
C PHE A 25 -6.11 -3.86 -1.48
N SER A 26 -5.94 -4.12 -2.78
CA SER A 26 -6.98 -4.69 -3.63
C SER A 26 -6.78 -6.19 -3.72
N TRP A 27 -7.86 -6.93 -3.52
CA TRP A 27 -7.83 -8.39 -3.43
C TRP A 27 -8.67 -8.98 -4.56
N SER A 28 -8.18 -10.03 -5.21
CA SER A 28 -8.98 -10.84 -6.11
C SER A 28 -9.22 -12.21 -5.45
N PRO A 29 -10.47 -12.57 -5.09
CA PRO A 29 -10.76 -13.91 -4.59
C PRO A 29 -10.39 -14.96 -5.65
N PRO A 30 -9.81 -16.13 -5.29
CA PRO A 30 -9.58 -16.66 -3.94
C PRO A 30 -8.17 -16.40 -3.38
N LEU A 31 -7.42 -15.44 -3.93
CA LEU A 31 -6.01 -15.26 -3.58
C LEU A 31 -5.83 -14.69 -2.16
N ASP A 32 -4.81 -15.20 -1.47
CA ASP A 32 -4.27 -14.65 -0.21
C ASP A 32 -3.18 -13.61 -0.46
N ILE A 33 -2.94 -13.28 -1.72
CA ILE A 33 -2.01 -12.25 -2.17
C ILE A 33 -2.84 -11.14 -2.82
N PRO A 34 -2.64 -9.86 -2.44
CA PRO A 34 -3.33 -8.76 -3.07
C PRO A 34 -2.85 -8.58 -4.51
N VAL A 35 -3.74 -8.10 -5.39
CA VAL A 35 -3.45 -7.85 -6.82
C VAL A 35 -3.02 -6.41 -7.08
N GLY A 36 -3.02 -5.57 -6.04
CA GLY A 36 -2.54 -4.20 -6.10
C GLY A 36 -2.75 -3.46 -4.79
N ALA A 37 -2.28 -2.22 -4.72
CA ALA A 37 -2.48 -1.34 -3.60
C ALA A 37 -2.78 0.09 -4.03
N ARG A 38 -3.66 0.76 -3.29
CA ARG A 38 -3.96 2.18 -3.42
C ARG A 38 -3.33 2.92 -2.24
N LEU A 39 -2.50 3.90 -2.54
CA LEU A 39 -1.84 4.77 -1.57
C LEU A 39 -2.62 6.08 -1.47
N THR A 40 -2.94 6.49 -0.25
CA THR A 40 -3.66 7.74 0.04
C THR A 40 -3.00 8.48 1.19
N MET A 41 -2.96 9.81 1.15
CA MET A 41 -2.52 10.64 2.27
C MET A 41 -3.76 11.32 2.85
N PRO A 42 -4.20 10.98 4.07
CA PRO A 42 -5.41 11.56 4.66
C PRO A 42 -5.25 13.07 4.92
N ASP A 43 -4.03 13.51 5.23
CA ASP A 43 -3.73 14.90 5.60
C ASP A 43 -3.23 15.76 4.42
N THR A 44 -3.38 15.29 3.18
CA THR A 44 -2.86 16.01 1.99
C THR A 44 -3.79 15.88 0.80
N VAL A 45 -3.91 16.95 0.00
CA VAL A 45 -4.67 16.95 -1.27
C VAL A 45 -3.91 16.22 -2.40
N ALA A 46 -3.01 15.31 -2.05
CA ALA A 46 -2.21 14.57 -3.01
C ALA A 46 -3.10 13.58 -3.77
N ARG A 47 -2.91 13.50 -5.10
CA ARG A 47 -3.62 12.51 -5.90
C ARG A 47 -3.21 11.10 -5.44
N PRO A 48 -4.17 10.19 -5.22
CA PRO A 48 -3.84 8.83 -4.81
C PRO A 48 -2.89 8.17 -5.81
N ALA A 49 -1.92 7.42 -5.30
CA ALA A 49 -1.03 6.61 -6.12
C ALA A 49 -1.51 5.15 -6.14
N TYR A 50 -1.25 4.44 -7.23
CA TYR A 50 -1.61 3.05 -7.42
C TYR A 50 -0.34 2.23 -7.62
N VAL A 51 -0.30 1.05 -7.01
CA VAL A 51 0.80 0.09 -7.11
C VAL A 51 0.23 -1.20 -7.66
N GLU A 52 0.76 -1.63 -8.80
CA GLU A 52 0.40 -2.91 -9.42
C GLU A 52 0.95 -4.06 -8.59
N GLY A 53 0.13 -5.10 -8.36
CA GLY A 53 0.48 -6.24 -7.53
C GLY A 53 0.68 -7.54 -8.28
N ASP A 54 0.65 -7.53 -9.62
CA ASP A 54 0.78 -8.74 -10.46
C ASP A 54 2.09 -9.51 -10.25
N HIS A 55 3.10 -8.87 -9.65
CA HIS A 55 4.43 -9.44 -9.37
C HIS A 55 4.61 -9.88 -7.92
N TRP A 56 3.58 -9.77 -7.06
CA TRP A 56 3.67 -10.18 -5.67
C TRP A 56 3.40 -11.68 -5.52
N GLU A 57 4.26 -12.36 -4.78
CA GLU A 57 4.16 -13.79 -4.49
C GLU A 57 3.71 -14.05 -3.04
N SER A 58 3.63 -13.00 -2.21
CA SER A 58 3.17 -13.08 -0.83
C SER A 58 2.60 -11.75 -0.33
N TYR A 59 1.79 -11.81 0.73
CA TYR A 59 1.29 -10.61 1.40
C TYR A 59 2.44 -9.75 1.97
N GLU A 60 3.48 -10.38 2.52
CA GLU A 60 4.65 -9.65 3.04
C GLU A 60 5.37 -8.86 1.93
N GLN A 61 5.52 -9.46 0.75
CA GLN A 61 6.11 -8.78 -0.41
C GLN A 61 5.24 -7.61 -0.86
N ALA A 62 3.91 -7.78 -0.87
CA ALA A 62 2.97 -6.72 -1.19
C ALA A 62 3.06 -5.54 -0.20
N VAL A 63 3.15 -5.83 1.10
CA VAL A 63 3.34 -4.81 2.15
C VAL A 63 4.63 -4.05 1.94
N LYS A 64 5.75 -4.76 1.75
CA LYS A 64 7.05 -4.12 1.54
C LYS A 64 7.07 -3.28 0.27
N GLY A 65 6.57 -3.82 -0.85
CA GLY A 65 6.49 -3.10 -2.12
C GLY A 65 5.62 -1.83 -2.03
N ALA A 66 4.47 -1.91 -1.35
CA ALA A 66 3.60 -0.77 -1.15
C ALA A 66 4.22 0.30 -0.22
N GLN A 67 4.97 -0.10 0.81
CA GLN A 67 5.72 0.83 1.67
C GLN A 67 6.85 1.53 0.90
N GLU A 68 7.62 0.80 0.10
CA GLU A 68 8.67 1.38 -0.74
C GLU A 68 8.08 2.35 -1.78
N ALA A 69 6.94 2.00 -2.38
CA ALA A 69 6.22 2.88 -3.28
C ALA A 69 5.69 4.13 -2.57
N ALA A 70 5.19 4.01 -1.33
CA ALA A 70 4.77 5.13 -0.50
C ALA A 70 5.93 6.09 -0.19
N GLU A 71 7.10 5.55 0.16
CA GLU A 71 8.32 6.35 0.35
C GLU A 71 8.70 7.10 -0.93
N ARG A 72 8.68 6.43 -2.09
CA ARG A 72 8.99 7.07 -3.38
C ARG A 72 7.96 8.14 -3.72
N TRP A 73 6.68 7.88 -3.49
CA TRP A 73 5.60 8.81 -3.77
C TRP A 73 5.65 10.07 -2.90
N VAL A 74 6.00 9.93 -1.61
CA VAL A 74 6.20 11.07 -0.69
C VAL A 74 7.44 11.88 -1.06
N ASN A 75 8.55 11.22 -1.40
CA ASN A 75 9.82 11.89 -1.69
C ASN A 75 9.93 12.42 -3.13
N SER A 76 9.12 11.89 -4.05
CA SER A 76 9.00 12.33 -5.43
C SER A 76 7.52 12.43 -5.79
N PRO A 77 6.80 13.43 -5.26
CA PRO A 77 5.49 13.76 -5.78
C PRO A 77 5.74 14.22 -7.22
N LEU A 78 5.43 13.38 -8.20
CA LEU A 78 5.53 13.71 -9.61
C LEU A 78 4.94 15.12 -9.81
N ARG A 79 5.83 16.04 -10.21
CA ARG A 79 5.50 17.43 -10.59
C ARG A 79 4.55 17.45 -11.79
#